data_AF-A0AAW0C388-F1
#
_entry.id   AF-A0AAW0C388-F1
#
_cell.length_a   1.000
_cell.length_b   1.000
_cell.length_c   1.000
_cell.angle_alpha   90.00
_cell.angle_beta   90.00
_cell.angle_gamma   90.00
#
_symmetry.space_group_name_H-M   'P 1'
#
loop_
_entity.id
_entity.type
_entity.pdbx_description
1 polymer ?
#
loop_
_entity_poly.entity_id
_entity_poly.type
_entity_poly.pdbx_seq_one_letter_code
_entity_poly.pdbx_strand_id
1 'polypeptide(L)'
;MNVLDKPQFAGVLAPAQDEIEDDIEGEQQTITFNDDSVPVLGSATNNEEDSGEDETLAEDRDGDVKMDDLRAVIKEVSKGVVDSTDAEYKRYFVCAAGFIEKGNEFFTSTPDPQSAIYIVAWIMNSCDDIGLDGKTKDAPADSYNHAQKMRAACTYGFGRLNGLGSIPWQKNVSRYMVSLRKKKRFTITTIFLKFVKSNLFTRRKRTEPVDPNQWGGGRSRLMLHAVYVIAFLCLLRFDEALKIQLQDIRRITNTFPPEQAHLCPVRALTAWLACARITQVGDSTRPMKSEKFLEMFRNNLLDVGLDPYPYGTHSFRRGGCQYFASHRRWSLRRICDWGGWSMEFSSLTIVKYLIGWNDDPTELRENFLNPNQKPTEKCAVCGRTCACGI
;
A
#
# COMPACT_ATOMS: atom_id res chain seq x y z
N MET A 1 30.08 12.57 -0.35
CA MET A 1 28.81 13.26 -0.73
C MET A 1 28.43 14.11 0.47
N ASN A 2 28.94 15.35 0.54
CA ASN A 2 28.86 16.15 1.74
C ASN A 2 27.48 16.80 1.90
N VAL A 3 27.02 16.69 3.13
CA VAL A 3 25.67 16.92 3.64
C VAL A 3 25.33 18.40 3.58
N LEU A 4 24.08 18.71 3.27
CA LEU A 4 23.52 20.06 3.38
C LEU A 4 23.49 20.41 4.87
N ASP A 5 24.22 21.45 5.29
CA ASP A 5 24.24 21.86 6.70
C ASP A 5 22.84 22.28 7.18
N LYS A 6 22.48 21.80 8.37
CA LYS A 6 21.20 21.98 9.03
C LYS A 6 21.01 23.48 9.38
N PRO A 7 19.99 24.19 8.85
CA PRO A 7 19.70 25.54 9.33
C PRO A 7 19.13 25.49 10.74
N GLN A 8 19.64 26.37 11.61
CA GLN A 8 19.09 26.61 12.94
C GLN A 8 17.80 27.42 12.78
N PHE A 9 16.64 26.76 12.82
CA PHE A 9 15.36 27.45 12.93
C PHE A 9 15.10 27.80 14.41
N ALA A 10 15.01 29.10 14.69
CA ALA A 10 14.59 29.61 15.99
C ALA A 10 13.11 29.24 16.22
N GLY A 11 12.83 28.74 17.43
CA GLY A 11 11.53 28.20 17.83
C GLY A 11 10.39 29.20 17.67
N VAL A 12 9.37 28.79 16.91
CA VAL A 12 8.05 29.42 16.91
C VAL A 12 7.11 28.47 17.65
N LEU A 13 6.44 29.01 18.67
CA LEU A 13 5.46 28.32 19.51
C LEU A 13 4.38 27.63 18.67
N ALA A 14 4.11 26.37 18.98
CA ALA A 14 3.12 25.52 18.34
C ALA A 14 1.69 26.00 18.65
N PRO A 15 0.81 26.16 17.64
CA PRO A 15 -0.62 26.16 17.87
C PRO A 15 -1.17 24.72 17.97
N ALA A 16 -2.27 24.58 18.71
CA ALA A 16 -2.93 23.33 19.04
C ALA A 16 -3.39 22.53 17.81
N GLN A 17 -3.35 21.21 17.98
CA GLN A 17 -3.58 20.17 16.99
C GLN A 17 -5.07 20.03 16.66
N ASP A 18 -5.41 20.02 15.37
CA ASP A 18 -6.59 19.33 14.85
C ASP A 18 -6.09 18.08 14.11
N GLU A 19 -6.27 16.92 14.74
CA GLU A 19 -6.00 15.62 14.14
C GLU A 19 -7.07 15.32 13.07
N ILE A 20 -6.70 15.45 11.80
CA ILE A 20 -7.46 14.82 10.71
C ILE A 20 -6.93 13.39 10.59
N GLU A 21 -7.61 12.45 11.23
CA GLU A 21 -7.47 11.02 10.97
C GLU A 21 -7.99 10.72 9.55
N ASP A 22 -7.13 10.79 8.55
CA ASP A 22 -7.44 10.28 7.21
C ASP A 22 -7.13 8.78 7.14
N ASP A 23 -8.21 8.05 7.39
CA ASP A 23 -8.41 6.62 7.40
C ASP A 23 -8.33 6.00 5.98
N ILE A 24 -7.19 5.34 5.65
CA ILE A 24 -7.07 4.42 4.49
C ILE A 24 -6.28 3.13 4.86
N GLU A 25 -6.15 2.78 6.15
CA GLU A 25 -5.46 1.53 6.55
C GLU A 25 -6.24 0.68 7.58
N GLY A 26 -7.55 0.92 7.78
CA GLY A 26 -8.37 0.24 8.78
C GLY A 26 -8.70 -1.26 8.59
N GLU A 27 -8.40 -1.92 7.47
CA GLU A 27 -8.95 -3.28 7.20
C GLU A 27 -7.94 -4.42 7.00
N GLN A 28 -6.72 -4.35 7.54
CA GLN A 28 -5.74 -5.45 7.43
C GLN A 28 -5.42 -6.17 8.75
N GLN A 29 -6.46 -6.57 9.50
CA GLN A 29 -6.30 -7.54 10.59
C GLN A 29 -7.27 -8.71 10.40
N THR A 30 -6.85 -9.73 9.66
CA THR A 30 -7.40 -11.08 9.83
C THR A 30 -6.56 -11.83 10.86
N ILE A 31 -7.16 -12.06 12.02
CA ILE A 31 -6.65 -12.86 13.13
C ILE A 31 -6.47 -14.30 12.63
N THR A 32 -5.25 -14.82 12.69
CA THR A 32 -4.99 -16.26 12.59
C THR A 32 -5.20 -16.86 13.98
N PHE A 33 -6.33 -17.56 14.18
CA PHE A 33 -6.52 -18.42 15.35
C PHE A 33 -5.75 -19.74 15.12
N ASN A 34 -4.84 -20.06 16.03
CA ASN A 34 -4.22 -21.38 16.10
C ASN A 34 -5.22 -22.34 16.77
N ASP A 35 -5.43 -23.49 16.14
CA ASP A 35 -6.22 -24.60 16.71
C ASP A 35 -5.25 -25.76 16.99
N ASP A 36 -4.80 -25.86 18.23
CA ASP A 36 -4.06 -27.02 18.75
C ASP A 36 -5.00 -27.79 19.69
N SER A 37 -5.60 -28.88 19.23
CA SER A 37 -5.78 -30.13 19.99
C SER A 37 -6.59 -31.17 19.21
N VAL A 38 -5.89 -32.05 18.50
CA VAL A 38 -6.42 -33.40 18.17
C VAL A 38 -5.84 -34.37 19.21
N PRO A 39 -6.65 -35.08 20.02
CA PRO A 39 -6.12 -36.12 20.89
C PRO A 39 -5.88 -37.40 20.09
N VAL A 40 -4.63 -37.86 20.09
CA VAL A 40 -4.24 -39.20 19.61
C VAL A 40 -4.54 -40.23 20.69
N LEU A 41 -5.33 -41.24 20.32
CA LEU A 41 -5.62 -42.44 21.11
C LEU A 41 -4.40 -43.38 21.08
N GLY A 42 -3.89 -43.81 22.23
CA GLY A 42 -2.85 -44.83 22.34
C GLY A 42 -2.56 -45.23 23.78
N SER A 43 -2.72 -46.52 24.07
CA SER A 43 -2.93 -47.16 25.37
C SER A 43 -1.69 -47.49 26.21
N ALA A 44 -1.92 -47.52 27.54
CA ALA A 44 -1.42 -48.44 28.59
C ALA A 44 0.09 -48.54 28.89
N THR A 45 0.48 -48.31 30.16
CA THR A 45 0.63 -49.33 31.22
C THR A 45 1.10 -48.74 32.57
N ASN A 46 0.42 -49.15 33.64
CA ASN A 46 0.80 -49.49 35.04
C ASN A 46 1.87 -48.70 35.83
N ASN A 47 1.49 -48.24 37.04
CA ASN A 47 2.00 -48.65 38.38
C ASN A 47 1.47 -47.66 39.47
N GLU A 48 0.67 -48.13 40.42
CA GLU A 48 0.99 -48.35 41.86
C GLU A 48 1.20 -47.05 42.67
N GLU A 49 0.18 -46.66 43.44
CA GLU A 49 0.09 -46.71 44.92
C GLU A 49 0.66 -45.46 45.59
N ASP A 50 -0.20 -44.60 46.15
CA ASP A 50 -0.01 -44.11 47.52
C ASP A 50 -1.31 -43.51 48.11
N SER A 51 -1.46 -43.79 49.40
CA SER A 51 -2.53 -43.52 50.35
C SER A 51 -2.63 -42.05 50.80
N GLY A 52 -3.83 -41.63 51.23
CA GLY A 52 -4.02 -40.38 51.94
C GLY A 52 -5.49 -39.97 52.03
N GLU A 53 -6.03 -40.04 53.24
CA GLU A 53 -7.43 -39.84 53.60
C GLU A 53 -7.88 -38.36 53.58
N ASP A 54 -9.19 -38.21 53.39
CA ASP A 54 -10.10 -37.30 54.12
C ASP A 54 -10.54 -35.94 53.51
N GLU A 55 -11.77 -35.63 53.90
CA GLU A 55 -12.58 -34.40 53.78
C GLU A 55 -13.43 -34.19 52.53
N THR A 56 -14.63 -34.76 52.64
CA THR A 56 -15.87 -34.38 51.97
C THR A 56 -16.17 -32.88 52.07
N LEU A 57 -16.16 -32.19 50.93
CA LEU A 57 -16.96 -30.97 50.71
C LEU A 57 -17.70 -31.10 49.37
N ALA A 58 -19.00 -31.34 49.48
CA ALA A 58 -19.94 -31.24 48.37
C ALA A 58 -20.13 -29.75 48.02
N GLU A 59 -19.47 -29.30 46.96
CA GLU A 59 -19.87 -28.09 46.24
C GLU A 59 -20.38 -28.48 44.86
N ASP A 60 -21.69 -28.33 44.70
CA ASP A 60 -22.39 -28.30 43.42
C ASP A 60 -21.73 -27.29 42.48
N ARG A 61 -20.97 -27.80 41.50
CA ARG A 61 -20.65 -27.07 40.27
C ARG A 61 -21.04 -27.91 39.07
N ASP A 62 -22.31 -28.32 39.05
CA ASP A 62 -22.97 -28.76 37.84
C ASP A 62 -23.38 -27.53 37.03
N GLY A 63 -22.44 -27.08 36.23
CA GLY A 63 -22.63 -26.04 35.23
C GLY A 63 -21.89 -26.48 33.98
N ASP A 64 -22.15 -27.69 33.51
CA ASP A 64 -21.63 -28.21 32.26
C ASP A 64 -22.17 -27.30 31.14
N VAL A 65 -21.37 -26.29 30.77
CA VAL A 65 -21.71 -25.35 29.70
C VAL A 65 -21.79 -26.19 28.44
N LYS A 66 -23.02 -26.48 28.01
CA LYS A 66 -23.27 -27.28 26.82
C LYS A 66 -22.50 -26.64 25.67
N MET A 67 -21.61 -27.41 25.06
CA MET A 67 -20.77 -26.94 23.96
C MET A 67 -21.58 -26.32 22.81
N ASP A 68 -22.86 -26.70 22.68
CA ASP A 68 -23.79 -26.13 21.73
C ASP A 68 -24.19 -24.68 22.06
N ASP A 69 -24.30 -24.33 23.34
CA ASP A 69 -24.56 -22.94 23.79
C ASP A 69 -23.33 -22.06 23.52
N LEU A 70 -22.12 -22.60 23.73
CA LEU A 70 -20.88 -21.90 23.39
C LEU A 70 -20.74 -21.69 21.88
N ARG A 71 -21.09 -22.69 21.06
CA ARG A 71 -21.14 -22.56 19.58
C ARG A 71 -22.16 -21.52 19.13
N ALA A 72 -23.32 -21.44 19.78
CA ALA A 72 -24.34 -20.44 19.47
C ALA A 72 -23.85 -19.02 19.79
N VAL A 73 -23.22 -18.82 20.95
CA VAL A 73 -22.62 -17.53 21.35
C VAL A 73 -21.48 -17.14 20.42
N ILE A 74 -20.57 -18.06 20.09
CA ILE A 74 -19.47 -17.80 19.13
C ILE A 74 -20.04 -17.44 17.76
N LYS A 75 -21.10 -18.11 17.29
CA LYS A 75 -21.76 -17.80 16.01
C LYS A 75 -22.40 -16.42 16.00
N GLU A 76 -23.00 -16.01 17.12
CA GLU A 76 -23.63 -14.70 17.29
C GLU A 76 -22.58 -13.57 17.36
N VAL A 77 -21.52 -13.75 18.15
CA VAL A 77 -20.41 -12.79 18.25
C VAL A 77 -19.60 -12.73 16.93
N SER A 78 -19.56 -13.83 16.17
CA SER A 78 -18.94 -13.88 14.85
C SER A 78 -19.76 -13.19 13.74
N LYS A 79 -20.94 -12.60 14.02
CA LYS A 79 -21.69 -11.71 13.09
C LYS A 79 -20.98 -10.38 12.79
N GLY A 80 -19.66 -10.27 12.98
CA GLY A 80 -18.85 -9.07 12.74
C GLY A 80 -18.71 -8.62 11.28
N VAL A 81 -19.61 -9.00 10.36
CA VAL A 81 -19.68 -8.44 9.00
C VAL A 81 -20.98 -7.65 8.92
N VAL A 82 -20.88 -6.34 8.75
CA VAL A 82 -22.04 -5.46 8.56
C VAL A 82 -22.87 -5.97 7.39
N ASP A 83 -24.21 -5.93 7.48
CA ASP A 83 -25.12 -6.47 6.45
C ASP A 83 -24.81 -5.91 5.04
N SER A 84 -24.32 -4.68 4.97
CA SER A 84 -23.85 -4.05 3.73
C SER A 84 -22.69 -4.82 3.08
N THR A 85 -21.76 -5.31 3.88
CA THR A 85 -20.56 -6.03 3.45
C THR A 85 -20.90 -7.47 3.04
N ASP A 86 -21.86 -8.12 3.72
CA ASP A 86 -22.39 -9.43 3.29
C ASP A 86 -23.07 -9.32 1.91
N ALA A 87 -23.90 -8.30 1.71
CA ALA A 87 -24.52 -8.04 0.41
C ALA A 87 -23.49 -7.73 -0.69
N GLU A 88 -22.43 -6.97 -0.37
CA GLU A 88 -21.34 -6.68 -1.31
C GLU A 88 -20.59 -7.96 -1.69
N TYR A 89 -20.19 -8.81 -0.72
CA TYR A 89 -19.54 -10.08 -0.99
C TYR A 89 -20.41 -11.05 -1.79
N LYS A 90 -21.73 -11.09 -1.51
CA LYS A 90 -22.69 -11.87 -2.30
C LYS A 90 -22.80 -11.38 -3.76
N ARG A 91 -22.68 -10.07 -4.02
CA ARG A 91 -22.65 -9.56 -5.40
C ARG A 91 -21.39 -10.01 -6.15
N TYR A 92 -20.23 -9.91 -5.50
CA TYR A 92 -18.97 -10.43 -6.03
C TYR A 92 -19.06 -11.93 -6.35
N PHE A 93 -19.78 -12.68 -5.52
CA PHE A 93 -20.08 -14.10 -5.70
C PHE A 93 -20.76 -14.43 -7.03
N VAL A 94 -21.79 -13.66 -7.39
CA VAL A 94 -22.55 -13.86 -8.63
C VAL A 94 -21.67 -13.64 -9.87
N CYS A 95 -20.76 -12.66 -9.80
CA CYS A 95 -19.83 -12.41 -10.89
C CYS A 95 -18.81 -13.54 -11.08
N ALA A 96 -18.34 -14.16 -10.00
CA ALA A 96 -17.43 -15.31 -10.07
C ALA A 96 -18.09 -16.52 -10.77
N ALA A 97 -19.40 -16.71 -10.58
CA ALA A 97 -20.16 -17.80 -11.21
C ALA A 97 -20.23 -17.70 -12.74
N GLY A 98 -19.94 -16.54 -13.34
CA GLY A 98 -19.85 -16.39 -14.80
C GLY A 98 -18.71 -17.18 -15.44
N PHE A 99 -17.73 -17.65 -14.66
CA PHE A 99 -16.62 -18.50 -15.10
C PHE A 99 -16.93 -20.00 -15.03
N ILE A 100 -18.12 -20.36 -14.56
CA ILE A 100 -18.51 -21.74 -14.23
C ILE A 100 -19.77 -22.07 -15.00
N GLU A 101 -19.85 -23.29 -15.51
CA GLU A 101 -21.01 -23.74 -16.28
C GLU A 101 -22.29 -23.61 -15.44
N LYS A 102 -23.35 -23.08 -16.07
CA LYS A 102 -24.66 -22.91 -15.42
C LYS A 102 -25.14 -24.26 -14.86
N GLY A 103 -25.30 -24.33 -13.55
CA GLY A 103 -25.79 -25.51 -12.84
C GLY A 103 -24.79 -26.12 -11.86
N ASN A 104 -23.51 -25.77 -11.96
CA ASN A 104 -22.52 -26.17 -10.96
C ASN A 104 -22.44 -25.12 -9.85
N GLU A 105 -22.75 -25.51 -8.62
CA GLU A 105 -22.47 -24.70 -7.45
C GLU A 105 -20.95 -24.62 -7.26
N PHE A 106 -20.37 -23.42 -7.35
CA PHE A 106 -18.93 -23.25 -7.16
C PHE A 106 -18.51 -23.42 -5.70
N PHE A 107 -19.38 -22.93 -4.81
CA PHE A 107 -19.13 -22.87 -3.39
C PHE A 107 -19.93 -23.99 -2.73
N THR A 108 -19.42 -25.20 -2.84
CA THR A 108 -19.98 -26.37 -2.16
C THR A 108 -19.13 -26.71 -0.92
N SER A 109 -19.63 -27.62 -0.09
CA SER A 109 -18.85 -28.26 0.97
C SER A 109 -17.69 -29.12 0.43
N THR A 110 -17.66 -29.43 -0.87
CA THR A 110 -16.60 -30.19 -1.53
C THR A 110 -16.13 -29.43 -2.78
N PRO A 111 -15.41 -28.31 -2.60
CA PRO A 111 -15.02 -27.45 -3.70
C PRO A 111 -14.13 -28.21 -4.69
N ASP A 112 -14.27 -27.87 -5.97
CA ASP A 112 -13.44 -28.45 -7.03
C ASP A 112 -11.95 -28.27 -6.70
N PRO A 113 -11.08 -29.27 -6.92
CA PRO A 113 -9.63 -29.14 -6.69
C PRO A 113 -8.98 -27.95 -7.41
N GLN A 114 -9.58 -27.47 -8.50
CA GLN A 114 -9.17 -26.32 -9.30
C GLN A 114 -9.80 -25.00 -8.85
N SER A 115 -10.57 -24.96 -7.77
CA SER A 115 -11.21 -23.73 -7.25
C SER A 115 -10.22 -22.58 -7.10
N ALA A 116 -8.98 -22.87 -6.67
CA ALA A 116 -7.93 -21.87 -6.57
C ALA A 116 -7.57 -21.22 -7.92
N ILE A 117 -7.57 -22.03 -9.00
CA ILE A 117 -7.27 -21.58 -10.37
C ILE A 117 -8.42 -20.71 -10.87
N TYR A 118 -9.68 -21.11 -10.64
CA TYR A 118 -10.84 -20.31 -11.04
C TYR A 118 -10.87 -18.94 -10.33
N ILE A 119 -10.56 -18.89 -9.03
CA ILE A 119 -10.45 -17.61 -8.30
C ILE A 119 -9.34 -16.74 -8.88
N VAL A 120 -8.16 -17.32 -9.14
CA VAL A 120 -7.04 -16.59 -9.76
C VAL A 120 -7.41 -16.10 -11.15
N ALA A 121 -8.05 -16.92 -11.98
CA ALA A 121 -8.50 -16.56 -13.31
C ALA A 121 -9.53 -15.42 -13.27
N TRP A 122 -10.46 -15.46 -12.32
CA TRP A 122 -11.44 -14.39 -12.11
C TRP A 122 -10.77 -13.08 -11.71
N ILE A 123 -9.89 -13.10 -10.71
CA ILE A 123 -9.11 -11.91 -10.29
C ILE A 123 -8.23 -11.40 -11.43
N MET A 124 -7.55 -12.29 -12.15
CA MET A 124 -6.72 -11.94 -13.30
C MET A 124 -7.56 -11.32 -14.42
N ASN A 125 -8.78 -11.84 -14.63
CA ASN A 125 -9.64 -11.32 -15.66
C ASN A 125 -10.20 -9.92 -15.34
N SER A 126 -10.44 -9.59 -14.07
CA SER A 126 -10.91 -8.25 -13.70
C SER A 126 -9.74 -7.27 -13.50
N CYS A 127 -8.67 -7.72 -12.85
CA CYS A 127 -7.71 -6.83 -12.22
C CYS A 127 -6.30 -6.88 -12.83
N ASP A 128 -5.96 -7.80 -13.74
CA ASP A 128 -4.64 -7.82 -14.40
C ASP A 128 -4.72 -7.19 -15.79
N ASP A 129 -3.62 -6.57 -16.23
CA ASP A 129 -3.51 -5.95 -17.56
C ASP A 129 -3.38 -7.03 -18.66
N ILE A 130 -3.13 -8.28 -18.25
CA ILE A 130 -3.00 -9.45 -19.10
C ILE A 130 -4.29 -10.29 -18.99
N GLY A 131 -4.91 -10.60 -20.12
CA GLY A 131 -6.05 -11.51 -20.22
C GLY A 131 -5.68 -12.97 -19.98
N LEU A 132 -6.70 -13.82 -19.89
CA LEU A 132 -6.51 -15.27 -19.72
C LEU A 132 -5.86 -15.93 -20.94
N ASP A 133 -5.92 -15.27 -22.10
CA ASP A 133 -5.24 -15.67 -23.34
C ASP A 133 -3.76 -15.27 -23.39
N GLY A 134 -3.25 -14.60 -22.33
CA GLY A 134 -1.88 -14.12 -22.23
C GLY A 134 -1.63 -12.80 -22.99
N LYS A 135 -2.65 -12.18 -23.59
CA LYS A 135 -2.51 -10.90 -24.30
C LYS A 135 -2.83 -9.72 -23.39
N THR A 136 -2.28 -8.55 -23.70
CA THR A 136 -2.66 -7.30 -23.01
C THR A 136 -4.10 -6.93 -23.35
N LYS A 137 -4.86 -6.51 -22.34
CA LYS A 137 -6.25 -6.06 -22.51
C LYS A 137 -6.33 -4.64 -23.05
N ASP A 138 -7.34 -4.40 -23.87
CA ASP A 138 -7.69 -3.06 -24.35
C ASP A 138 -8.46 -2.26 -23.28
N ALA A 139 -9.21 -2.96 -22.42
CA ALA A 139 -9.92 -2.34 -21.31
C ALA A 139 -8.98 -2.10 -20.12
N PRO A 140 -9.11 -0.96 -19.41
CA PRO A 140 -8.35 -0.70 -18.20
C PRO A 140 -8.70 -1.75 -17.13
N ALA A 141 -7.68 -2.39 -16.58
CA ALA A 141 -7.85 -3.37 -15.53
C ALA A 141 -8.13 -2.72 -14.17
N ASP A 142 -8.97 -3.38 -13.36
CA ASP A 142 -9.35 -2.90 -12.04
C ASP A 142 -8.17 -2.80 -11.06
N SER A 143 -8.40 -2.07 -9.96
CA SER A 143 -7.39 -1.81 -8.94
C SER A 143 -7.03 -3.05 -8.10
N TYR A 144 -5.87 -3.02 -7.45
CA TYR A 144 -5.48 -4.06 -6.48
C TYR A 144 -6.46 -4.15 -5.30
N ASN A 145 -7.07 -3.03 -4.89
CA ASN A 145 -8.08 -3.05 -3.83
C ASN A 145 -9.33 -3.82 -4.27
N HIS A 146 -9.73 -3.70 -5.54
CA HIS A 146 -10.81 -4.52 -6.10
C HIS A 146 -10.47 -6.01 -6.04
N ALA A 147 -9.23 -6.38 -6.42
CA ALA A 147 -8.74 -7.76 -6.27
C ALA A 147 -8.76 -8.25 -4.81
N GLN A 148 -8.45 -7.40 -3.83
CA GLN A 148 -8.54 -7.75 -2.41
C GLN A 148 -9.99 -8.02 -1.99
N LYS A 149 -10.95 -7.21 -2.44
CA LYS A 149 -12.38 -7.43 -2.20
C LYS A 149 -12.85 -8.75 -2.80
N MET A 150 -12.43 -9.07 -4.03
CA MET A 150 -12.73 -10.36 -4.68
C MET A 150 -12.16 -11.54 -3.87
N ARG A 151 -10.90 -11.46 -3.42
CA ARG A 151 -10.29 -12.48 -2.54
C ARG A 151 -11.04 -12.61 -1.21
N ALA A 152 -11.43 -11.49 -0.60
CA ALA A 152 -12.17 -11.46 0.66
C ALA A 152 -13.55 -12.12 0.49
N ALA A 153 -14.24 -11.84 -0.61
CA ALA A 153 -15.52 -12.48 -0.96
C ALA A 153 -15.38 -14.00 -1.11
N CYS A 154 -14.32 -14.50 -1.77
CA CYS A 154 -14.05 -15.94 -1.83
C CYS A 154 -13.76 -16.53 -0.45
N THR A 155 -12.98 -15.83 0.37
CA THR A 155 -12.65 -16.27 1.74
C THR A 155 -13.89 -16.35 2.60
N TYR A 156 -14.78 -15.36 2.49
CA TYR A 156 -16.09 -15.35 3.13
C TYR A 156 -16.95 -16.53 2.65
N GLY A 157 -17.00 -16.75 1.34
CA GLY A 157 -17.73 -17.85 0.72
C GLY A 157 -17.31 -19.23 1.20
N PHE A 158 -16.05 -19.60 1.02
CA PHE A 158 -15.55 -20.91 1.44
C PHE A 158 -15.51 -21.03 2.97
N GLY A 159 -15.01 -20.01 3.67
CA GLY A 159 -14.84 -20.07 5.11
C GLY A 159 -16.17 -20.11 5.88
N ARG A 160 -17.07 -19.15 5.60
CA ARG A 160 -18.26 -18.93 6.43
C ARG A 160 -19.49 -19.69 5.93
N LEU A 161 -19.75 -19.73 4.63
CA LEU A 161 -20.95 -20.38 4.10
C LEU A 161 -20.81 -21.90 4.10
N ASN A 162 -19.62 -22.41 3.77
CA ASN A 162 -19.37 -23.84 3.65
C ASN A 162 -18.60 -24.45 4.83
N GLY A 163 -18.19 -23.63 5.81
CA GLY A 163 -17.47 -24.10 7.00
C GLY A 163 -16.10 -24.71 6.71
N LEU A 164 -15.53 -24.39 5.55
CA LEU A 164 -14.33 -25.06 5.04
C LEU A 164 -13.03 -24.52 5.66
N GLY A 165 -13.10 -23.38 6.34
CA GLY A 165 -11.92 -22.74 6.93
C GLY A 165 -10.87 -22.33 5.89
N SER A 166 -9.62 -22.23 6.33
CA SER A 166 -8.47 -21.87 5.49
C SER A 166 -7.90 -23.07 4.71
N ILE A 167 -8.65 -23.55 3.70
CA ILE A 167 -8.27 -24.67 2.82
C ILE A 167 -7.07 -24.32 1.90
N PRO A 168 -6.32 -25.34 1.40
CA PRO A 168 -5.24 -25.22 0.42
C PRO A 168 -5.39 -24.22 -0.74
N TRP A 169 -6.61 -23.89 -1.19
CA TRP A 169 -6.84 -22.92 -2.26
C TRP A 169 -6.25 -21.53 -1.94
N GLN A 170 -6.18 -21.16 -0.65
CA GLN A 170 -5.64 -19.89 -0.20
C GLN A 170 -4.18 -19.68 -0.63
N LYS A 171 -3.38 -20.75 -0.74
CA LYS A 171 -1.95 -20.64 -1.04
C LYS A 171 -1.70 -20.10 -2.45
N ASN A 172 -2.43 -20.62 -3.44
CA ASN A 172 -2.28 -20.19 -4.83
C ASN A 172 -2.87 -18.81 -5.07
N VAL A 173 -4.04 -18.53 -4.49
CA VAL A 173 -4.64 -17.18 -4.56
C VAL A 173 -3.74 -16.16 -3.88
N SER A 174 -3.17 -16.47 -2.71
CA SER A 174 -2.28 -15.54 -2.01
C SER A 174 -0.97 -15.30 -2.77
N ARG A 175 -0.35 -16.34 -3.36
CA ARG A 175 0.81 -16.16 -4.25
C ARG A 175 0.49 -15.27 -5.44
N TYR A 176 -0.65 -15.49 -6.09
CA TYR A 176 -1.07 -14.66 -7.22
C TYR A 176 -1.31 -13.22 -6.77
N MET A 177 -1.99 -13.00 -5.65
CA MET A 177 -2.24 -11.68 -5.09
C MET A 177 -0.95 -10.93 -4.76
N VAL A 178 0.10 -11.61 -4.29
CA VAL A 178 1.42 -10.98 -4.11
C VAL A 178 2.05 -10.58 -5.45
N SER A 179 1.96 -11.43 -6.47
CA SER A 179 2.44 -11.10 -7.81
C SER A 179 1.67 -9.93 -8.41
N LEU A 180 0.34 -9.96 -8.34
CA LEU A 180 -0.54 -8.88 -8.77
C LEU A 180 -0.26 -7.59 -8.00
N ARG A 181 -0.06 -7.68 -6.68
CA ARG A 181 0.37 -6.54 -5.85
C ARG A 181 1.66 -5.97 -6.37
N LYS A 182 2.67 -6.80 -6.66
CA LYS A 182 3.98 -6.38 -7.19
C LYS A 182 3.86 -5.73 -8.58
N LYS A 183 3.03 -6.27 -9.47
CA LYS A 183 2.76 -5.71 -10.82
C LYS A 183 2.02 -4.37 -10.74
N LYS A 184 0.96 -4.31 -9.92
CA LYS A 184 0.15 -3.11 -9.70
C LYS A 184 0.83 -2.12 -8.73
N ARG A 185 1.95 -2.52 -8.08
CA ARG A 185 2.86 -1.62 -7.36
C ARG A 185 3.63 -0.79 -8.38
N PHE A 186 2.93 0.14 -9.01
CA PHE A 186 3.62 1.34 -9.41
C PHE A 186 4.07 2.03 -8.13
N THR A 187 5.36 1.90 -7.81
CA THR A 187 5.93 2.65 -6.70
C THR A 187 5.65 4.12 -7.00
N ILE A 188 5.14 4.88 -6.05
CA ILE A 188 4.91 6.31 -6.24
C ILE A 188 6.19 6.98 -6.76
N THR A 189 7.36 6.47 -6.37
CA THR A 189 8.66 6.74 -6.97
C THR A 189 8.73 6.57 -8.50
N THR A 190 8.32 5.42 -9.04
CA THR A 190 8.36 5.14 -10.48
C THR A 190 7.40 6.05 -11.25
N ILE A 191 6.21 6.28 -10.69
CA ILE A 191 5.23 7.23 -11.24
C ILE A 191 5.81 8.62 -11.25
N PHE A 192 6.34 9.07 -10.12
CA PHE A 192 6.97 10.37 -9.98
C PHE A 192 8.12 10.55 -10.98
N LEU A 193 8.97 9.54 -11.15
CA LEU A 193 10.09 9.60 -12.10
C LEU A 193 9.61 9.63 -13.56
N LYS A 194 8.60 8.83 -13.93
CA LYS A 194 7.95 8.91 -15.25
C LYS A 194 7.34 10.30 -15.46
N PHE A 195 6.61 10.77 -14.46
CA PHE A 195 5.91 12.04 -14.44
C PHE A 195 6.86 13.23 -14.66
N VAL A 196 7.93 13.29 -13.87
CA VAL A 196 8.91 14.38 -13.94
C VAL A 196 9.63 14.36 -15.29
N LYS A 197 9.89 13.16 -15.83
CA LYS A 197 10.46 13.03 -17.18
C LYS A 197 9.48 13.52 -18.25
N SER A 198 8.20 13.17 -18.18
CA SER A 198 7.21 13.57 -19.20
C SER A 198 6.89 15.07 -19.16
N ASN A 199 6.72 15.68 -17.98
CA ASN A 199 6.34 17.09 -17.85
C ASN A 199 7.46 18.09 -18.20
N LEU A 200 8.73 17.68 -18.20
CA LEU A 200 9.83 18.51 -18.68
C LEU A 200 9.83 18.69 -20.21
N PHE A 201 9.15 17.83 -20.96
CA PHE A 201 9.23 17.78 -22.42
C PHE A 201 7.96 18.26 -23.14
N THR A 202 6.85 18.49 -22.44
CA THR A 202 5.66 19.12 -23.03
C THR A 202 5.81 20.64 -23.11
N ARG A 203 6.96 21.13 -23.60
CA ARG A 203 7.03 22.49 -24.15
C ARG A 203 6.25 22.47 -25.45
N ARG A 204 4.96 22.79 -25.37
CA ARG A 204 4.06 22.92 -26.51
C ARG A 204 4.77 23.67 -27.63
N LYS A 205 4.85 23.09 -28.83
CA LYS A 205 5.23 23.86 -30.02
C LYS A 205 4.20 24.97 -30.16
N ARG A 206 4.66 26.22 -30.25
CA ARG A 206 3.83 27.44 -30.22
C ARG A 206 2.71 27.49 -31.29
N THR A 207 2.74 26.57 -32.24
CA THR A 207 1.89 26.52 -33.44
C THR A 207 0.67 25.60 -33.32
N GLU A 208 0.50 24.80 -32.27
CA GLU A 208 -0.65 23.90 -32.18
C GLU A 208 -1.89 24.58 -31.58
N PRO A 209 -3.08 24.39 -32.20
CA PRO A 209 -4.33 25.01 -31.75
C PRO A 209 -4.67 24.58 -30.31
N VAL A 210 -5.07 25.55 -29.48
CA VAL A 210 -5.44 25.32 -28.07
C VAL A 210 -6.61 24.36 -28.00
N ASP A 211 -6.38 23.16 -27.49
CA ASP A 211 -7.47 22.23 -27.18
C ASP A 211 -8.28 22.83 -26.02
N PRO A 212 -9.60 23.06 -26.18
CA PRO A 212 -10.45 23.56 -25.12
C PRO A 212 -10.42 22.70 -23.84
N ASN A 213 -10.10 21.41 -23.98
CA ASN A 213 -10.02 20.46 -22.86
C ASN A 213 -8.64 20.46 -22.18
N GLN A 214 -7.69 21.27 -22.66
CA GLN A 214 -6.35 21.31 -22.09
C GLN A 214 -6.35 22.02 -20.74
N TRP A 215 -6.22 21.23 -19.68
CA TRP A 215 -6.07 21.76 -18.33
C TRP A 215 -4.60 22.16 -18.07
N GLY A 216 -4.41 23.26 -17.34
CA GLY A 216 -3.11 23.72 -16.85
C GLY A 216 -2.14 24.16 -17.95
N GLY A 217 -1.99 25.48 -18.13
CA GLY A 217 -0.97 26.03 -19.03
C GLY A 217 0.46 25.65 -18.64
N GLY A 218 1.43 25.88 -19.54
CA GLY A 218 2.84 25.50 -19.30
C GLY A 218 3.42 26.07 -18.00
N ARG A 219 2.99 27.27 -17.61
CA ARG A 219 3.34 27.89 -16.32
C ARG A 219 2.88 27.05 -15.12
N SER A 220 1.62 26.62 -15.12
CA SER A 220 1.04 25.79 -14.06
C SER A 220 1.74 24.44 -13.97
N ARG A 221 2.11 23.84 -15.11
CA ARG A 221 2.85 22.57 -15.13
C ARG A 221 4.26 22.69 -14.57
N LEU A 222 4.97 23.77 -14.88
CA LEU A 222 6.28 24.07 -14.29
C LEU A 222 6.18 24.31 -12.77
N MET A 223 5.15 25.03 -12.32
CA MET A 223 4.86 25.21 -10.89
C MET A 223 4.65 23.86 -10.20
N LEU A 224 3.75 23.03 -10.73
CA LEU A 224 3.49 21.69 -10.20
C LEU A 224 4.77 20.88 -10.15
N HIS A 225 5.57 20.87 -11.22
CA HIS A 225 6.84 20.16 -11.24
C HIS A 225 7.78 20.63 -10.13
N ALA A 226 7.93 21.93 -9.90
CA ALA A 226 8.73 22.47 -8.80
C ALA A 226 8.22 21.97 -7.44
N VAL A 227 6.91 22.08 -7.18
CA VAL A 227 6.30 21.60 -5.92
C VAL A 227 6.50 20.10 -5.74
N TYR A 228 6.36 19.32 -6.81
CA TYR A 228 6.47 17.86 -6.79
C TYR A 228 7.88 17.43 -6.42
N VAL A 229 8.91 18.03 -7.03
CA VAL A 229 10.32 17.75 -6.72
C VAL A 229 10.67 18.14 -5.29
N ILE A 230 10.18 19.29 -4.82
CA ILE A 230 10.38 19.73 -3.45
C ILE A 230 9.71 18.76 -2.48
N ALA A 231 8.41 18.47 -2.65
CA ALA A 231 7.67 17.56 -1.77
C ALA A 231 8.30 16.16 -1.73
N PHE A 232 8.70 15.64 -2.89
CA PHE A 232 9.30 14.31 -3.00
C PHE A 232 10.68 14.22 -2.36
N LEU A 233 11.58 15.16 -2.67
CA LEU A 233 12.95 15.12 -2.13
C LEU A 233 13.01 15.55 -0.67
N CYS A 234 12.13 16.46 -0.26
CA CYS A 234 12.06 16.94 1.11
C CYS A 234 11.12 16.10 2.00
N LEU A 235 10.55 15.00 1.50
CA LEU A 235 9.62 14.18 2.30
C LEU A 235 8.48 15.00 2.92
N LEU A 236 7.96 15.97 2.16
CA LEU A 236 6.86 16.83 2.60
C LEU A 236 5.55 16.33 2.02
N ARG A 237 4.46 16.60 2.74
CA ARG A 237 3.13 16.65 2.12
C ARG A 237 3.08 17.85 1.18
N PHE A 238 2.15 17.84 0.23
CA PHE A 238 2.08 18.98 -0.69
C PHE A 238 1.65 20.27 0.02
N ASP A 239 0.83 20.21 1.07
CA ASP A 239 0.37 21.41 1.79
C ASP A 239 1.53 22.09 2.53
N GLU A 240 2.48 21.31 3.06
CA GLU A 240 3.75 21.80 3.60
C GLU A 240 4.61 22.41 2.48
N ALA A 241 4.72 21.73 1.34
CA ALA A 241 5.50 22.24 0.21
C ALA A 241 4.96 23.56 -0.35
N LEU A 242 3.64 23.76 -0.32
CA LEU A 242 2.98 24.99 -0.74
C LEU A 242 3.18 26.16 0.25
N LYS A 243 3.58 25.88 1.49
CA LYS A 243 3.90 26.91 2.51
C LYS A 243 5.33 27.44 2.39
N ILE A 244 6.21 26.78 1.61
CA ILE A 244 7.61 27.18 1.44
C ILE A 244 7.69 28.51 0.70
N GLN A 245 8.39 29.46 1.29
CA GLN A 245 8.69 30.74 0.68
C GLN A 245 10.09 30.75 0.08
N LEU A 246 10.34 31.65 -0.88
CA LEU A 246 11.65 31.71 -1.54
C LEU A 246 12.79 32.00 -0.56
N GLN A 247 12.52 32.79 0.48
CA GLN A 247 13.49 33.11 1.54
C GLN A 247 13.91 31.90 2.38
N ASP A 248 13.10 30.83 2.40
CA ASP A 248 13.41 29.59 3.11
C ASP A 248 14.41 28.72 2.33
N ILE A 249 14.68 29.07 1.06
CA ILE A 249 15.49 28.28 0.15
C ILE A 249 16.91 28.83 0.08
N ARG A 250 17.86 28.07 0.62
CA ARG A 250 19.29 28.35 0.45
C ARG A 250 19.88 27.57 -0.72
N ARG A 251 20.56 28.26 -1.64
CA ARG A 251 21.28 27.62 -2.74
C ARG A 251 22.56 26.96 -2.21
N ILE A 252 22.72 25.68 -2.52
CA ILE A 252 23.95 24.92 -2.29
C ILE A 252 24.47 24.43 -3.65
N THR A 253 25.78 24.49 -3.87
CA THR A 253 26.44 24.33 -5.19
C THR A 253 26.57 22.88 -5.66
N ASN A 254 25.85 21.94 -5.07
CA ASN A 254 25.91 20.54 -5.45
C ASN A 254 25.08 20.27 -6.71
N THR A 255 25.68 19.64 -7.71
CA THR A 255 25.02 19.28 -8.97
C THR A 255 24.48 17.85 -8.92
N PHE A 256 23.30 17.64 -9.48
CA PHE A 256 22.80 16.30 -9.76
C PHE A 256 23.53 15.73 -10.98
N PRO A 257 23.77 14.40 -11.03
CA PRO A 257 24.21 13.75 -12.26
C PRO A 257 23.25 14.04 -13.43
N PRO A 258 23.74 14.11 -14.68
CA PRO A 258 22.92 14.45 -15.85
C PRO A 258 21.66 13.60 -15.98
N GLU A 259 21.74 12.29 -15.69
CA GLU A 259 20.63 11.35 -15.74
C GLU A 259 19.51 11.67 -14.73
N GLN A 260 19.84 12.39 -13.66
CA GLN A 260 18.92 12.81 -12.59
C GLN A 260 18.67 14.33 -12.59
N ALA A 261 19.12 15.06 -13.62
CA ALA A 261 18.93 16.51 -13.68
C ALA A 261 17.46 16.95 -13.63
N HIS A 262 16.54 16.04 -13.98
CA HIS A 262 15.09 16.23 -13.90
C HIS A 262 14.56 16.30 -12.45
N LEU A 263 15.29 15.69 -11.50
CA LEU A 263 15.03 15.75 -10.06
C LEU A 263 15.66 16.97 -9.41
N CYS A 264 16.36 17.85 -10.14
CA CYS A 264 17.02 18.99 -9.53
C CYS A 264 15.98 20.04 -9.10
N PRO A 265 15.79 20.28 -7.78
CA PRO A 265 14.79 21.25 -7.30
C PRO A 265 15.12 22.66 -7.76
N VAL A 266 16.41 23.03 -7.81
CA VAL A 266 16.88 24.33 -8.30
C VAL A 266 16.53 24.52 -9.77
N ARG A 267 16.67 23.48 -10.60
CA ARG A 267 16.31 23.56 -12.02
C ARG A 267 14.81 23.69 -12.22
N ALA A 268 14.01 22.91 -11.49
CA ALA A 268 12.55 22.98 -11.57
C ALA A 268 12.04 24.36 -11.10
N LEU A 269 12.56 24.85 -9.98
CA LEU A 269 12.22 26.16 -9.43
C LEU A 269 12.65 27.31 -10.35
N THR A 270 13.88 27.30 -10.88
CA THR A 270 14.36 28.36 -11.79
C THR A 270 13.61 28.37 -13.11
N ALA A 271 13.29 27.20 -13.68
CA ALA A 271 12.47 27.10 -14.88
C ALA A 271 11.07 27.69 -14.67
N TRP A 272 10.47 27.41 -13.51
CA TRP A 272 9.19 28.00 -13.17
C TRP A 272 9.29 29.52 -12.91
N LEU A 273 10.24 30.01 -12.11
CA LEU A 273 10.43 31.44 -11.84
C LEU A 273 10.64 32.24 -13.14
N ALA A 274 11.46 31.71 -14.06
CA ALA A 274 11.68 32.31 -15.37
C ALA A 274 10.40 32.40 -16.21
N CYS A 275 9.54 31.37 -16.15
CA CYS A 275 8.25 31.36 -16.85
C CYS A 275 7.21 32.25 -16.15
N ALA A 276 7.23 32.30 -14.82
CA ALA A 276 6.30 33.04 -14.01
C ALA A 276 6.49 34.55 -14.17
N ARG A 277 7.73 35.00 -14.45
CA ARG A 277 8.13 36.41 -14.32
C ARG A 277 7.82 36.97 -12.92
N ILE A 278 7.79 36.08 -11.92
CA ILE A 278 7.54 36.41 -10.52
C ILE A 278 8.78 36.05 -9.72
N THR A 279 9.07 36.85 -8.71
CA THR A 279 10.19 36.70 -7.78
C THR A 279 9.86 35.78 -6.59
N GLN A 280 8.72 35.09 -6.61
CA GLN A 280 8.13 34.35 -5.48
C GLN A 280 7.33 33.13 -5.95
N VAL A 281 7.15 32.17 -5.04
CA VAL A 281 6.45 30.91 -5.30
C VAL A 281 4.92 31.14 -5.21
N GLY A 282 4.28 31.66 -6.27
CA GLY A 282 2.82 31.87 -6.33
C GLY A 282 2.44 33.02 -7.28
N ASP A 283 1.40 32.85 -8.12
CA ASP A 283 1.03 33.82 -9.16
C ASP A 283 0.21 35.03 -8.68
N SER A 284 0.01 35.16 -7.37
CA SER A 284 -0.71 36.26 -6.77
C SER A 284 -0.33 36.28 -5.30
N THR A 285 -0.60 37.38 -4.60
CA THR A 285 -0.40 37.56 -3.16
C THR A 285 -1.06 36.51 -2.25
N ARG A 286 -1.70 35.48 -2.82
CA ARG A 286 -2.40 34.41 -2.11
C ARG A 286 -1.79 33.04 -2.47
N PRO A 287 -1.41 32.24 -1.45
CA PRO A 287 -1.00 30.84 -1.64
C PRO A 287 -2.07 30.03 -2.38
N MET A 288 -1.63 29.05 -3.18
CA MET A 288 -2.55 28.11 -3.82
C MET A 288 -3.25 27.26 -2.77
N LYS A 289 -4.58 27.13 -2.87
CA LYS A 289 -5.36 26.24 -2.01
C LYS A 289 -5.06 24.76 -2.30
N SER A 290 -5.05 23.95 -1.25
CA SER A 290 -4.82 22.50 -1.30
C SER A 290 -5.78 21.77 -2.26
N GLU A 291 -7.06 22.15 -2.29
CA GLU A 291 -8.06 21.51 -3.15
C GLU A 291 -7.75 21.74 -4.62
N LYS A 292 -7.34 22.97 -4.97
CA LYS A 292 -6.98 23.31 -6.35
C LYS A 292 -5.72 22.59 -6.79
N PHE A 293 -4.74 22.46 -5.89
CA PHE A 293 -3.55 21.68 -6.15
C PHE A 293 -3.88 20.21 -6.41
N LEU A 294 -4.76 19.61 -5.59
CA LEU A 294 -5.20 18.22 -5.78
C LEU A 294 -5.92 18.03 -7.11
N GLU A 295 -6.84 18.92 -7.48
CA GLU A 295 -7.50 18.89 -8.79
C GLU A 295 -6.48 18.88 -9.94
N MET A 296 -5.52 19.81 -9.88
CA MET A 296 -4.44 19.90 -10.87
C MET A 296 -3.54 18.66 -10.87
N PHE A 297 -3.26 18.09 -9.71
CA PHE A 297 -2.47 16.87 -9.60
C PHE A 297 -3.19 15.67 -10.21
N ARG A 298 -4.49 15.50 -9.94
CA ARG A 298 -5.31 14.42 -10.51
C ARG A 298 -5.37 14.48 -12.03
N ASN A 299 -5.59 15.68 -12.58
CA ASN A 299 -5.56 15.85 -14.03
C ASN A 299 -4.18 15.53 -14.62
N ASN A 300 -3.10 15.80 -13.88
CA ASN A 300 -1.74 15.44 -14.31
C ASN A 300 -1.45 13.94 -14.25
N LEU A 301 -2.11 13.21 -13.35
CA LEU A 301 -2.07 11.75 -13.34
C LEU A 301 -2.83 11.19 -14.55
N LEU A 302 -3.99 11.76 -14.89
CA LEU A 302 -4.75 11.36 -16.08
C LEU A 302 -3.96 11.59 -17.37
N ASP A 303 -3.23 12.70 -17.49
CA ASP A 303 -2.36 12.98 -18.65
C ASP A 303 -1.28 11.92 -18.89
N VAL A 304 -0.83 11.24 -17.83
CA VAL A 304 0.18 10.17 -17.91
C VAL A 304 -0.45 8.77 -17.88
N GLY A 305 -1.78 8.67 -18.00
CA GLY A 305 -2.53 7.42 -18.02
C GLY A 305 -2.56 6.71 -16.66
N LEU A 306 -2.57 7.46 -15.56
CA LEU A 306 -2.64 6.91 -14.20
C LEU A 306 -3.98 7.27 -13.54
N ASP A 307 -4.56 6.29 -12.86
CA ASP A 307 -5.73 6.49 -12.02
C ASP A 307 -5.39 7.46 -10.87
N PRO A 308 -6.08 8.59 -10.73
CA PRO A 308 -5.83 9.55 -9.66
C PRO A 308 -6.30 9.09 -8.26
N TYR A 309 -7.25 8.16 -8.17
CA TYR A 309 -7.93 7.80 -6.93
C TYR A 309 -7.00 7.34 -5.78
N PRO A 310 -5.97 6.48 -6.00
CA PRO A 310 -5.11 6.02 -4.92
C PRO A 310 -4.04 7.05 -4.49
N TYR A 311 -4.01 8.25 -5.08
CA TYR A 311 -3.02 9.27 -4.76
C TYR A 311 -3.63 10.44 -3.99
N GLY A 312 -2.95 10.83 -2.92
CA GLY A 312 -3.38 11.89 -2.01
C GLY A 312 -2.22 12.71 -1.46
N THR A 313 -2.48 13.40 -0.35
CA THR A 313 -1.55 14.32 0.33
C THR A 313 -0.21 13.70 0.71
N HIS A 314 -0.22 12.42 1.06
CA HIS A 314 0.96 11.68 1.49
C HIS A 314 1.76 11.04 0.36
N SER A 315 1.27 11.07 -0.90
CA SER A 315 1.87 10.29 -1.97
C SER A 315 3.33 10.69 -2.23
N PHE A 316 3.64 11.98 -2.33
CA PHE A 316 5.01 12.45 -2.58
C PHE A 316 5.96 12.08 -1.45
N ARG A 317 5.53 12.28 -0.19
CA ARG A 317 6.27 11.90 1.00
C ARG A 317 6.57 10.40 1.04
N ARG A 318 5.55 9.55 0.83
CA ARG A 318 5.69 8.08 0.76
C ARG A 318 6.62 7.66 -0.37
N GLY A 319 6.44 8.23 -1.57
CA GLY A 319 7.29 7.95 -2.73
C GLY A 319 8.74 8.40 -2.54
N GLY A 320 8.97 9.50 -1.83
CA GLY A 320 10.30 9.98 -1.48
C GLY A 320 11.01 9.03 -0.51
N CYS A 321 10.33 8.57 0.54
CA CYS A 321 10.87 7.56 1.46
C CYS A 321 11.29 6.29 0.73
N GLN A 322 10.39 5.78 -0.12
CA GLN A 322 10.63 4.60 -0.92
C GLN A 322 11.81 4.82 -1.86
N TYR A 323 11.93 5.98 -2.50
CA TYR A 323 13.06 6.33 -3.36
C TYR A 323 14.38 6.36 -2.59
N PHE A 324 14.42 7.00 -1.42
CA PHE A 324 15.63 7.07 -0.62
C PHE A 324 16.06 5.68 -0.11
N ALA A 325 15.12 4.85 0.34
CA ALA A 325 15.41 3.50 0.79
C ALA A 325 15.87 2.60 -0.36
N SER A 326 15.14 2.58 -1.48
CA SER A 326 15.39 1.62 -2.56
C SER A 326 16.46 2.08 -3.55
N HIS A 327 16.33 3.30 -4.09
CA HIS A 327 17.19 3.80 -5.16
C HIS A 327 18.46 4.45 -4.61
N ARG A 328 18.35 5.14 -3.47
CA ARG A 328 19.52 5.77 -2.83
C ARG A 328 20.16 4.91 -1.75
N ARG A 329 19.54 3.78 -1.37
CA ARG A 329 20.01 2.85 -0.33
C ARG A 329 20.32 3.54 0.99
N TRP A 330 19.53 4.55 1.35
CA TRP A 330 19.67 5.20 2.63
C TRP A 330 19.15 4.28 3.73
N SER A 331 19.88 4.20 4.84
CA SER A 331 19.40 3.51 6.02
C SER A 331 18.15 4.20 6.57
N LEU A 332 17.29 3.45 7.26
CA LEU A 332 16.11 4.00 7.92
C LEU A 332 16.48 5.22 8.77
N ARG A 333 17.55 5.12 9.55
CA ARG A 333 18.06 6.22 10.39
C ARG A 333 18.33 7.48 9.57
N ARG A 334 19.03 7.35 8.44
CA ARG A 334 19.36 8.49 7.56
C ARG A 334 18.11 9.12 6.94
N ILE A 335 17.11 8.31 6.60
CA ILE A 335 15.82 8.80 6.09
C ILE A 335 15.09 9.57 7.18
N CYS A 336 15.08 9.06 8.42
CA CYS A 336 14.50 9.78 9.58
C CYS A 336 15.23 11.10 9.86
N ASP A 337 16.56 11.10 9.88
CA ASP A 337 17.34 12.32 10.13
C ASP A 337 17.11 13.37 9.03
N TRP A 338 16.93 12.94 7.78
CA TRP A 338 16.60 13.81 6.67
C TRP A 338 15.18 14.35 6.72
N GLY A 339 14.20 13.49 7.01
CA GLY A 339 12.79 13.87 7.09
C GLY A 339 12.44 14.76 8.28
N GLY A 340 13.30 14.85 9.29
CA GLY A 340 13.04 15.54 10.56
C GLY A 340 12.80 17.05 10.50
N TRP A 341 12.73 17.65 9.31
CA TRP A 341 12.26 19.04 9.12
C TRP A 341 10.74 19.18 8.97
N SER A 342 10.00 18.09 8.74
CA SER A 342 8.54 18.14 8.69
C SER A 342 8.02 17.99 10.12
N MET A 343 7.24 18.96 10.57
CA MET A 343 6.73 19.00 11.94
C MET A 343 5.80 17.82 12.26
N GLU A 344 5.18 17.24 11.23
CA GLU A 344 4.25 16.11 11.34
C GLU A 344 4.82 14.81 10.78
N PHE A 345 6.14 14.62 10.88
CA PHE A 345 6.79 13.44 10.31
C PHE A 345 7.56 12.63 11.35
N SER A 346 6.82 11.72 11.99
CA SER A 346 7.38 10.76 12.93
C SER A 346 8.15 9.64 12.22
N SER A 347 9.17 9.10 12.89
CA SER A 347 9.88 7.90 12.44
C SER A 347 8.93 6.72 12.16
N LEU A 348 7.84 6.61 12.93
CA LEU A 348 6.82 5.58 12.72
C LEU A 348 6.11 5.73 11.37
N THR A 349 5.85 6.97 10.94
CA THR A 349 5.25 7.26 9.63
C THR A 349 6.18 6.83 8.50
N ILE A 350 7.50 7.09 8.63
CA ILE A 350 8.51 6.60 7.68
C ILE A 350 8.49 5.08 7.62
N VAL A 351 8.48 4.44 8.79
CA VAL A 351 8.41 2.98 8.88
C VAL A 351 7.15 2.45 8.19
N LYS A 352 5.96 3.01 8.43
CA LYS A 352 4.73 2.65 7.70
C LYS A 352 4.89 2.79 6.18
N TYR A 353 5.54 3.85 5.70
CA TYR A 353 5.79 4.04 4.27
C TYR A 353 6.76 3.03 3.65
N LEU A 354 7.67 2.49 4.45
CA LEU A 354 8.66 1.50 4.04
C LEU A 354 8.16 0.05 4.21
N ILE A 355 7.44 -0.26 5.29
CA ILE A 355 6.79 -1.56 5.55
C ILE A 355 5.76 -1.86 4.46
N GLY A 356 4.88 -0.89 4.18
CA GLY A 356 3.93 -0.98 3.08
C GLY A 356 4.58 -1.09 1.69
N TRP A 357 5.92 -0.98 1.59
CA TRP A 357 6.73 -1.19 0.39
C TRP A 357 7.56 -2.50 0.41
N ASN A 358 8.03 -2.97 1.57
CA ASN A 358 8.96 -4.09 1.67
C ASN A 358 8.32 -5.39 2.17
N ASP A 359 7.13 -5.33 2.75
CA ASP A 359 6.48 -6.52 3.29
C ASP A 359 6.07 -7.48 2.17
N ASP A 360 6.73 -8.63 2.14
CA ASP A 360 6.21 -9.86 1.56
C ASP A 360 5.50 -10.61 2.70
N PRO A 361 4.17 -10.50 2.83
CA PRO A 361 3.43 -11.12 3.94
C PRO A 361 3.39 -12.66 3.86
N THR A 362 4.20 -13.27 2.99
CA THR A 362 4.23 -14.71 2.77
C THR A 362 5.35 -15.42 3.51
N GLU A 363 6.29 -14.69 4.10
CA GLU A 363 7.26 -15.31 4.98
C GLU A 363 6.55 -15.75 6.26
N LEU A 364 6.47 -17.07 6.45
CA LEU A 364 5.89 -17.65 7.66
C LEU A 364 6.69 -17.15 8.86
N ARG A 365 5.98 -16.75 9.92
CA ARG A 365 6.58 -16.17 11.13
C ARG A 365 7.67 -17.05 11.74
N GLU A 366 7.50 -18.36 11.67
CA GLU A 366 8.47 -19.38 12.11
C GLU A 366 9.81 -19.33 11.36
N ASN A 367 9.83 -18.79 10.14
CA ASN A 367 11.06 -18.63 9.37
C ASN A 367 11.88 -17.41 9.81
N PHE A 368 11.29 -16.40 10.46
CA PHE A 368 12.01 -15.19 10.88
C PHE A 368 13.19 -15.47 11.82
N LEU A 369 13.13 -16.58 12.55
CA LEU A 369 14.18 -17.00 13.49
C LEU A 369 14.86 -18.31 13.07
N ASN A 370 14.61 -18.81 11.86
CA ASN A 370 15.20 -20.08 11.42
C ASN A 370 16.70 -19.89 11.12
N PRO A 371 17.62 -20.41 11.94
CA PRO A 371 19.06 -20.19 11.77
C PRO A 371 19.62 -20.90 10.52
N ASN A 372 18.88 -21.87 9.98
CA ASN A 372 19.20 -22.59 8.77
C ASN A 372 18.55 -21.98 7.52
N GLN A 373 17.86 -20.84 7.67
CA GLN A 373 17.31 -20.13 6.54
C GLN A 373 18.47 -19.71 5.64
N LYS A 374 18.47 -20.25 4.41
CA LYS A 374 19.46 -19.86 3.43
C LYS A 374 19.35 -18.35 3.22
N PRO A 375 20.46 -17.59 3.33
CA PRO A 375 20.45 -16.17 3.04
C PRO A 375 19.80 -15.94 1.69
N THR A 376 18.95 -14.92 1.57
CA THR A 376 18.32 -14.59 0.29
C THR A 376 19.42 -14.27 -0.74
N GLU A 377 19.75 -15.24 -1.59
CA GLU A 377 20.91 -15.20 -2.50
C GLU A 377 20.77 -14.14 -3.63
N LYS A 378 19.72 -13.33 -3.63
CA LYS A 378 19.44 -12.32 -4.65
C LYS A 378 18.86 -11.05 -4.04
N CYS A 379 19.26 -9.90 -4.62
CA CYS A 379 18.98 -8.57 -4.10
C CYS A 379 17.48 -8.26 -3.96
N ALA A 380 17.03 -7.82 -2.77
CA ALA A 380 15.64 -7.41 -2.53
C ALA A 380 15.18 -6.17 -3.32
N VAL A 381 16.12 -5.40 -3.88
CA VAL A 381 15.83 -4.16 -4.64
C VAL A 381 15.83 -4.38 -6.16
N CYS A 382 16.60 -5.34 -6.68
CA CYS A 382 16.71 -5.55 -8.13
C CYS A 382 16.59 -7.00 -8.62
N GLY A 383 16.51 -8.00 -7.73
CA GLY A 383 16.12 -9.37 -8.04
C GLY A 383 17.03 -10.22 -8.92
N ARG A 384 18.27 -9.82 -9.21
CA ARG A 384 19.23 -10.63 -10.02
C ARG A 384 20.37 -11.16 -9.17
N THR A 385 20.98 -12.27 -9.62
CA THR A 385 22.40 -12.54 -9.43
C THR A 385 23.18 -11.52 -10.29
N CYS A 386 23.36 -10.31 -9.75
CA CYS A 386 24.19 -9.21 -10.25
C CYS A 386 24.97 -8.64 -9.07
N ALA A 387 25.99 -7.77 -9.19
CA ALA A 387 26.80 -7.26 -8.05
C ALA A 387 26.04 -6.59 -6.86
N CYS A 388 24.71 -6.52 -6.93
CA CYS A 388 23.79 -6.10 -5.86
C CYS A 388 23.17 -7.29 -5.09
N GLY A 389 23.36 -8.52 -5.59
CA GLY A 389 22.90 -9.84 -5.13
C GLY A 389 23.76 -11.01 -5.69
N ILE A 390 25.00 -10.72 -6.11
CA ILE A 390 26.25 -11.49 -6.29
C ILE A 390 27.27 -10.59 -5.61
#